data_AF-A0A523XTX5-F1
#
_entry.id   AF-A0A523XTX5-F1
#
_cell.length_a   1.000
_cell.length_b   1.000
_cell.length_c   1.000
_cell.angle_alpha   90.00
_cell.angle_beta   90.00
_cell.angle_gamma   90.00
#
_symmetry.space_group_name_H-M   'P 1'
#
loop_
_entity.id
_entity.type
_entity.pdbx_description
1 polymer ?
#
loop_
_entity_poly.entity_id
_entity_poly.type
_entity_poly.pdbx_seq_one_letter_code
_entity_poly.pdbx_strand_id
1 'polypeptide(L)'
;MAGIRITRREFLRNLTLGAGATVVGQSLVGRSIKSALARDVASPVVVVKDPTATDYPTINEPVVQAMMDAGIKALARNEDLGEAWKSYFPGIDETNVISIKVNCINSNLS
;
A
#
# COMPACT_ATOMS: atom_id res chain seq x y z
N MET A 1 -3.51 -26.30 -12.98
CA MET A 1 -2.73 -25.66 -11.90
C MET A 1 -3.71 -24.91 -11.02
N ALA A 2 -3.82 -25.27 -9.73
CA ALA A 2 -4.65 -24.52 -8.80
C ALA A 2 -3.85 -23.28 -8.34
N GLY A 3 -4.24 -22.10 -8.83
CA GLY A 3 -3.67 -20.85 -8.35
C GLY A 3 -3.96 -20.69 -6.85
N ILE A 4 -2.98 -20.18 -6.09
CA ILE A 4 -3.16 -19.82 -4.69
C ILE A 4 -4.29 -18.80 -4.61
N ARG A 5 -5.45 -19.21 -4.08
CA ARG A 5 -6.58 -18.30 -3.82
C ARG A 5 -6.41 -17.72 -2.42
N ILE A 6 -5.77 -16.56 -2.34
CA ILE A 6 -5.76 -15.75 -1.12
C ILE A 6 -7.03 -14.89 -1.11
N THR A 7 -7.74 -14.88 0.01
CA THR A 7 -8.87 -13.96 0.20
C THR A 7 -8.35 -12.53 0.42
N ARG A 8 -9.16 -11.52 0.07
CA ARG A 8 -8.83 -10.10 0.33
C ARG A 8 -8.40 -9.85 1.79
N ARG A 9 -9.05 -10.50 2.74
CA ARG A 9 -8.74 -10.36 4.18
C ARG A 9 -7.38 -10.94 4.53
N GLU A 10 -7.04 -12.10 3.99
CA GLU A 10 -5.73 -12.73 4.19
C GLU A 10 -4.63 -11.90 3.52
N PHE A 11 -4.86 -11.37 2.33
CA PHE A 11 -3.92 -10.45 1.67
C PHE A 11 -3.64 -9.23 2.54
N LEU A 12 -4.69 -8.55 3.03
CA LEU A 12 -4.55 -7.37 3.88
C LEU A 12 -3.86 -7.68 5.22
N ARG A 13 -4.19 -8.81 5.87
CA ARG A 13 -3.53 -9.27 7.10
C ARG A 13 -2.05 -9.57 6.86
N ASN A 14 -1.72 -10.27 5.78
CA ASN A 14 -0.33 -10.60 5.45
C ASN A 14 0.49 -9.36 5.11
N LEU A 15 -0.12 -8.37 4.47
CA LEU A 15 0.51 -7.09 4.12
C LEU A 15 0.77 -6.24 5.37
N THR A 16 -0.19 -6.15 6.30
CA THR A 16 0.00 -5.39 7.55
C THR A 16 1.02 -6.05 8.47
N LEU A 17 0.98 -7.39 8.60
CA LEU A 17 1.96 -8.17 9.37
C LEU A 17 3.35 -8.12 8.73
N GLY A 18 3.44 -8.29 7.42
CA GLY A 18 4.69 -8.22 6.66
C GLY A 18 5.35 -6.84 6.73
N ALA A 19 4.56 -5.78 6.61
CA ALA A 19 5.09 -4.42 6.75
C ALA A 19 5.51 -4.07 8.19
N GLY A 20 4.98 -4.79 9.20
CA GLY A 20 5.43 -4.69 10.60
C GLY A 20 6.81 -5.30 10.81
N ALA A 21 7.08 -6.40 10.12
CA ALA A 21 8.37 -7.09 10.15
C ALA A 21 9.46 -6.40 9.32
N THR A 22 9.12 -5.59 8.32
CA THR A 22 10.12 -4.95 7.43
C THR A 22 10.90 -3.79 8.05
N VAL A 23 10.61 -3.37 9.28
CA VAL A 23 11.48 -2.42 10.01
C VAL A 23 12.67 -3.16 10.67
N VAL A 24 12.63 -4.50 10.75
CA VAL A 24 13.72 -5.34 11.28
C VAL A 24 13.98 -6.50 10.32
N GLY A 25 14.92 -6.30 9.39
CA GLY A 25 15.54 -7.41 8.67
C GLY A 25 15.32 -7.38 7.16
N GLN A 26 16.17 -6.62 6.47
CA GLN A 26 16.74 -7.15 5.24
C GLN A 26 17.39 -8.50 5.61
N SER A 27 17.04 -9.60 4.93
CA SER A 27 17.60 -10.96 5.13
C SER A 27 16.84 -11.93 6.04
N LEU A 28 15.62 -12.35 5.70
CA LEU A 28 15.08 -13.65 6.17
C LEU A 28 14.10 -14.41 5.24
N VAL A 29 14.09 -14.16 3.92
CA VAL A 29 13.41 -15.07 2.95
C VAL A 29 14.35 -15.46 1.82
N GLY A 30 15.52 -15.97 2.22
CA GLY A 30 16.42 -16.69 1.34
C GLY A 30 16.30 -18.19 1.57
N ARG A 31 15.28 -18.86 1.01
CA ARG A 31 15.38 -20.27 0.55
C ARG A 31 14.10 -20.75 -0.17
N SER A 32 14.30 -21.10 -1.44
CA SER A 32 13.48 -21.98 -2.29
C SER A 32 12.28 -21.41 -3.07
N ILE A 33 12.46 -20.30 -3.80
CA ILE A 33 11.68 -20.01 -5.03
C ILE A 33 12.63 -19.50 -6.13
N LYS A 34 13.66 -20.29 -6.44
CA LYS A 34 14.38 -20.12 -7.72
C LYS A 34 13.87 -21.23 -8.63
N SER A 35 13.41 -20.85 -9.83
CA SER A 35 12.99 -21.73 -10.93
C SER A 35 11.57 -22.29 -10.87
N ALA A 36 10.57 -21.48 -11.27
CA ALA A 36 9.42 -21.97 -12.05
C ALA A 36 8.52 -20.84 -12.63
N LEU A 37 8.55 -19.61 -12.10
CA LEU A 37 7.61 -18.53 -12.51
C LEU A 37 8.30 -17.18 -12.72
N ALA A 38 9.30 -17.12 -13.60
CA ALA A 38 9.74 -15.84 -14.16
C ALA A 38 8.78 -15.43 -15.30
N ARG A 39 7.54 -15.07 -14.95
CA ARG A 39 6.60 -14.25 -15.76
C ARG A 39 5.23 -14.12 -15.08
N ASP A 40 5.23 -13.52 -13.90
CA ASP A 40 4.09 -12.73 -13.41
C ASP A 40 4.75 -11.52 -12.75
N VAL A 41 4.63 -10.34 -13.35
CA VAL A 41 5.17 -9.11 -12.78
C VAL A 41 4.37 -8.86 -11.51
N ALA A 42 4.94 -9.18 -10.35
CA ALA A 42 4.30 -8.92 -9.07
C ALA A 42 3.91 -7.43 -9.00
N SER A 43 2.64 -7.14 -8.75
CA SER A 43 2.17 -5.77 -8.63
C SER A 43 2.92 -5.06 -7.50
N PRO A 44 3.42 -3.83 -7.72
CA PRO A 44 4.09 -3.08 -6.67
C PRO A 44 3.09 -2.77 -5.54
N VAL A 45 3.53 -2.97 -4.32
CA VAL A 45 2.77 -2.65 -3.10
C VAL A 45 3.60 -1.67 -2.29
N VAL A 46 3.01 -0.53 -1.95
CA VAL A 46 3.61 0.49 -1.08
C VAL A 46 2.87 0.48 0.24
N VAL A 47 3.62 0.49 1.35
CA VAL A 47 3.07 0.62 2.69
C VAL A 47 3.68 1.84 3.35
N VAL A 48 2.83 2.79 3.71
CA VAL A 48 3.20 4.00 4.46
C VAL A 48 2.66 3.85 5.87
N LYS A 49 3.48 4.19 6.87
CA LYS A 49 3.12 4.11 8.28
C LYS A 49 3.51 5.40 8.98
N ASP A 50 2.59 5.93 9.76
CA ASP A 50 2.83 7.04 10.67
C ASP A 50 2.10 6.74 11.98
N PRO A 51 2.78 6.74 13.14
CA PRO A 51 2.14 6.46 14.43
C PRO A 51 1.14 7.55 14.86
N THR A 52 1.19 8.73 14.25
CA THR A 52 0.30 9.87 14.52
C THR A 52 -0.86 9.98 13.54
N ALA A 53 -0.98 9.03 12.60
CA ALA A 53 -2.07 8.99 11.61
C ALA A 53 -3.47 8.88 12.23
N THR A 54 -3.54 8.35 13.46
CA THR A 54 -4.77 8.19 14.21
C THR A 54 -4.55 8.56 15.67
N ASP A 55 -5.51 9.26 16.25
CA ASP A 55 -5.68 9.38 17.71
C ASP A 55 -7.08 8.85 18.03
N TYR A 56 -7.15 7.58 18.44
CA TYR A 56 -8.39 6.81 18.51
C TYR A 56 -9.56 7.62 19.09
N PRO A 57 -10.74 7.67 18.45
CA PRO A 57 -11.16 7.01 17.20
C PRO A 57 -10.94 7.88 15.93
N THR A 58 -10.23 8.98 16.06
CA THR A 58 -10.13 10.04 15.06
C THR A 58 -8.95 9.80 14.11
N ILE A 59 -9.15 10.13 12.84
CA ILE A 59 -8.08 10.18 11.85
C ILE A 59 -7.45 11.57 11.90
N ASN A 60 -6.12 11.62 11.91
CA ASN A 60 -5.39 12.86 11.69
C ASN A 60 -5.28 13.11 10.17
N GLU A 61 -6.25 13.85 9.62
CA GLU A 61 -6.39 14.07 8.17
C GLU A 61 -5.13 14.63 7.52
N PRO A 62 -4.47 15.69 8.03
CA PRO A 62 -3.22 16.18 7.45
C PRO A 62 -2.11 15.13 7.35
N VAL A 63 -1.98 14.28 8.38
CA VAL A 63 -0.98 13.20 8.38
C VAL A 63 -1.34 12.14 7.35
N VAL A 64 -2.60 11.71 7.30
CA VAL A 64 -3.06 10.72 6.32
C VAL A 64 -2.95 11.25 4.89
N GLN A 65 -3.24 12.52 4.64
CA GLN A 65 -3.01 13.19 3.36
C GLN A 65 -1.53 13.06 2.95
N ALA A 66 -0.61 13.44 3.84
CA ALA A 66 0.83 13.33 3.58
C ALA A 66 1.28 11.88 3.35
N MET A 67 0.68 10.93 4.07
CA MET A 67 0.94 9.50 3.85
C MET A 67 0.45 9.04 2.47
N MET A 68 -0.72 9.51 2.00
CA MET A 68 -1.22 9.21 0.66
C MET A 68 -0.33 9.81 -0.43
N ASP A 69 0.13 11.05 -0.25
CA ASP A 69 1.05 11.72 -1.17
C ASP A 69 2.40 10.98 -1.26
N ALA A 70 2.96 10.56 -0.13
CA ALA A 70 4.15 9.72 -0.11
C ALA A 70 3.91 8.36 -0.79
N GLY A 71 2.73 7.78 -0.56
CA GLY A 71 2.32 6.50 -1.15
C GLY A 71 2.26 6.54 -2.67
N ILE A 72 1.61 7.54 -3.25
CA ILE A 72 1.46 7.66 -4.71
C ILE A 72 2.81 7.98 -5.38
N LYS A 73 3.64 8.82 -4.76
CA LYS A 73 4.99 9.12 -5.26
C LYS A 73 5.86 7.88 -5.33
N ALA A 74 5.88 7.09 -4.25
CA ALA A 74 6.62 5.83 -4.21
C ALA A 74 6.06 4.78 -5.20
N LEU A 75 4.73 4.73 -5.38
CA LEU A 75 4.09 3.80 -6.31
C LEU A 75 4.42 4.16 -7.77
N ALA A 76 4.33 5.45 -8.11
CA ALA A 76 4.65 5.99 -9.43
C ALA A 76 6.16 6.05 -9.72
N ARG A 77 6.99 5.98 -8.67
CA ARG A 77 8.44 6.29 -8.73
C ARG A 77 8.70 7.68 -9.29
N ASN A 78 7.89 8.64 -8.85
CA ASN A 78 7.96 10.03 -9.26
C ASN A 78 7.79 10.93 -8.03
N GLU A 79 8.75 11.83 -7.81
CA GLU A 79 8.75 12.73 -6.64
C GLU A 79 7.80 13.93 -6.82
N ASP A 80 7.38 14.21 -8.05
CA ASP A 80 6.34 15.20 -8.34
C ASP A 80 4.95 14.59 -8.09
N LEU A 81 4.19 15.21 -7.20
CA LEU A 81 2.87 14.71 -6.80
C LEU A 81 1.86 14.74 -7.95
N GLY A 82 1.84 15.82 -8.73
CA GLY A 82 0.89 16.00 -9.82
C GLY A 82 1.13 15.00 -10.94
N GLU A 83 2.39 14.83 -11.34
CA GLU A 83 2.78 13.86 -12.35
C GLU A 83 2.60 12.41 -11.87
N ALA A 84 2.81 12.13 -10.57
CA ALA A 84 2.50 10.82 -9.99
C ALA A 84 1.01 10.48 -10.13
N TRP A 85 0.09 11.39 -9.78
CA TRP A 85 -1.35 11.17 -9.95
C TRP A 85 -1.75 11.00 -11.42
N LYS A 86 -1.26 11.87 -12.32
CA LYS A 86 -1.54 11.77 -13.77
C LYS A 86 -1.13 10.44 -14.38
N SER A 87 -0.05 9.81 -13.87
CA SER A 87 0.42 8.52 -14.35
C SER A 87 -0.60 7.37 -14.14
N TYR A 88 -1.43 7.47 -13.10
CA TYR A 88 -2.45 6.47 -12.77
C TYR A 88 -3.85 6.84 -13.27
N PHE A 89 -4.10 8.13 -13.47
CA PHE A 89 -5.38 8.65 -13.94
C PHE A 89 -5.15 9.49 -15.21
N PRO A 90 -4.93 8.84 -16.37
CA PRO A 90 -4.68 9.56 -17.61
C PRO A 90 -5.91 10.37 -18.03
N GLY A 91 -5.68 11.61 -18.47
CA GLY A 91 -6.74 12.49 -18.94
C GLY A 91 -7.53 13.21 -17.84
N ILE A 92 -7.05 13.20 -16.59
CA ILE A 92 -7.60 14.07 -15.55
C ILE A 92 -7.22 15.53 -15.82
N ASP A 93 -8.16 16.42 -15.53
CA ASP A 93 -7.97 17.87 -15.49
C ASP A 93 -8.49 18.45 -14.17
N GLU A 94 -8.48 19.78 -14.05
CA GLU A 94 -8.90 20.51 -12.86
C GLU A 94 -10.40 20.34 -12.51
N THR A 95 -11.20 19.79 -13.43
CA THR A 95 -12.63 19.52 -13.20
C THR A 95 -12.88 18.15 -12.58
N ASN A 96 -11.87 17.28 -12.53
CA ASN A 96 -11.99 15.94 -11.96
C ASN A 96 -11.67 15.94 -10.46
N VAL A 97 -12.44 15.15 -9.70
CA VAL A 97 -12.22 14.95 -8.26
C VAL A 97 -11.83 13.49 -8.01
N ILE A 98 -10.66 13.28 -7.38
CA ILE A 98 -10.21 11.96 -6.94
C ILE A 98 -10.54 11.80 -5.46
N SER A 99 -11.47 10.90 -5.14
CA SER A 99 -11.85 10.59 -3.76
C SER A 99 -11.14 9.33 -3.26
N ILE A 100 -10.50 9.42 -2.09
CA ILE A 100 -9.78 8.32 -1.46
C ILE A 100 -10.62 7.78 -0.30
N LYS A 101 -11.00 6.49 -0.35
CA LYS A 101 -11.69 5.82 0.76
C LYS A 101 -10.70 5.11 1.67
N VAL A 102 -10.50 5.64 2.87
CA VAL A 102 -9.71 5.00 3.93
C VAL A 102 -10.62 4.09 4.76
N ASN A 103 -10.23 2.82 4.94
CA ASN A 103 -10.93 1.91 5.84
C ASN A 103 -10.12 1.76 7.13
N CYS A 104 -10.71 2.10 8.27
CA CYS A 104 -10.12 1.85 9.58
C CYS A 104 -10.59 0.50 10.11
N ILE A 105 -9.66 -0.42 10.36
CA ILE A 105 -9.97 -1.72 10.98
C ILE A 105 -9.67 -1.61 12.47
N ASN A 106 -10.71 -1.66 13.30
CA ASN A 106 -10.54 -1.83 14.74
C ASN A 106 -10.45 -3.32 15.06
N SER A 107 -9.24 -3.80 15.36
CA SER A 107 -9.02 -5.21 15.69
C SER A 107 -9.69 -5.66 16.99
N ASN A 108 -10.06 -4.73 17.88
CA ASN A 108 -10.76 -5.02 19.14
C ASN A 108 -12.28 -5.18 18.98
N LEU A 109 -12.83 -4.89 17.79
CA LEU A 109 -14.26 -5.06 17.47
C LEU A 109 -14.50 -6.20 16.46
N SER A 110 -13.47 -7.01 16.18
CA SER A 110 -13.46 -8.10 15.21
C SER A 110 -13.75 -9.47 15.83
#